data_AF-A0A8J6CMC7-F1
#
_entry.id   AF-A0A8J6CMC7-F1
#
_cell.length_a   1.000
_cell.length_b   1.000
_cell.length_c   1.000
_cell.angle_alpha   90.00
_cell.angle_beta   90.00
_cell.angle_gamma   90.00
#
_symmetry.space_group_name_H-M   'P 1'
#
loop_
_entity.id
_entity.type
_entity.pdbx_description
1 polymer ?
#
loop_
_entity_poly.entity_id
_entity_poly.type
_entity_poly.pdbx_seq_one_letter_code
_entity_poly.pdbx_strand_id
1 'polypeptide(L)'
;MEGQPKVKASLRLGSEFYTVNAKKVGALSEQLSSMKEESMSILKDYITKHNVPNDVPDELVEGSSEDDEEEEPKKSNIKPKKAKIN
;
A
#
# COMPACT_ATOMS: atom_id res chain seq x y z
N MET A 1 7.28 20.47 -29.05
CA MET A 1 8.24 19.48 -28.52
C MET A 1 7.43 18.43 -27.79
N GLU A 2 7.33 17.22 -28.34
CA GLU A 2 6.74 16.11 -27.60
C GLU A 2 7.67 15.77 -26.44
N GLY A 3 7.25 16.07 -25.21
CA GLY A 3 8.02 15.74 -24.01
C GLY A 3 8.03 14.23 -23.79
N GLN A 4 9.16 13.71 -23.30
CA GLN A 4 9.24 12.32 -22.87
C GLN A 4 8.74 12.20 -21.41
N PRO A 5 7.89 11.20 -21.10
CA PRO A 5 7.46 10.95 -19.74
C PRO A 5 8.67 10.54 -18.88
N LYS A 6 8.83 11.18 -17.71
CA LYS A 6 9.92 10.87 -16.76
C LYS A 6 9.56 9.75 -15.79
N VAL A 7 8.29 9.37 -15.77
CA VAL A 7 7.73 8.34 -14.89
C VAL A 7 7.08 7.26 -15.75
N LYS A 8 7.27 6.01 -15.33
CA LYS A 8 6.68 4.83 -15.98
C LYS A 8 6.37 3.80 -14.91
N ALA A 9 5.18 3.24 -14.95
CA ALA A 9 4.77 2.16 -14.08
C ALA A 9 3.98 1.11 -14.85
N SER A 10 4.08 -0.13 -14.39
CA SER A 10 3.27 -1.24 -14.84
C SER A 10 2.75 -1.97 -13.62
N LEU A 11 1.48 -2.32 -13.63
CA LEU A 11 0.80 -3.05 -12.56
C LEU A 11 0.52 -4.46 -13.05
N ARG A 12 0.81 -5.45 -12.21
CA ARG A 12 0.41 -6.84 -12.44
C ARG A 12 -0.52 -7.24 -11.31
N LEU A 13 -1.79 -7.46 -11.64
CA LEU A 13 -2.84 -7.81 -10.69
C LEU A 13 -3.29 -9.23 -11.03
N GLY A 14 -2.81 -10.21 -10.23
CA GLY A 14 -2.98 -11.63 -10.54
C GLY A 14 -2.33 -12.00 -11.89
N SER A 15 -3.17 -12.44 -12.83
CA SER A 15 -2.80 -12.75 -14.22
C SER A 15 -2.94 -11.57 -15.18
N GLU A 16 -3.56 -10.45 -14.77
CA GLU A 16 -3.75 -9.28 -15.61
C GLU A 16 -2.54 -8.33 -15.53
N PHE A 17 -2.16 -7.75 -16.67
CA PHE A 17 -1.07 -6.80 -16.80
C PHE A 17 -1.59 -5.46 -17.34
N TYR A 18 -1.23 -4.38 -16.65
CA TYR A 18 -1.64 -3.02 -17.01
C TYR A 18 -0.42 -2.13 -17.13
N THR A 19 -0.42 -1.28 -18.16
CA THR A 19 0.56 -0.20 -18.31
C THR A 19 -0.08 1.10 -17.87
N VAL A 20 0.57 1.85 -16.98
CA VAL A 20 0.04 3.12 -16.48
C VAL A 20 0.45 4.23 -17.42
N ASN A 21 -0.54 4.92 -17.99
CA ASN A 21 -0.32 6.05 -18.90
C ASN A 21 -0.22 7.35 -18.10
N ALA A 22 1.00 7.81 -17.86
CA ALA A 22 1.23 9.14 -17.31
C ALA A 22 1.26 10.20 -18.42
N LYS A 23 0.89 11.44 -18.07
CA LYS A 23 1.10 12.61 -18.93
C LYS A 23 2.54 12.67 -19.47
N LYS A 24 2.68 12.85 -20.78
CA LYS A 24 3.97 12.91 -21.47
C LYS A 24 4.70 14.24 -21.30
N VAL A 25 3.95 15.31 -20.99
CA VAL A 25 4.44 16.69 -20.87
C VAL A 25 3.98 17.26 -19.52
N GLY A 26 4.78 18.13 -18.91
CA GLY A 26 4.48 18.77 -17.64
C GLY A 26 5.60 18.62 -16.61
N ALA A 27 5.42 19.24 -15.44
CA ALA A 27 6.32 19.05 -14.31
C ALA A 27 6.28 17.59 -13.82
N LEU A 28 7.34 17.13 -13.16
CA LEU A 28 7.39 15.76 -12.63
C LEU A 28 6.24 15.48 -11.64
N SER A 29 5.85 16.49 -10.85
CA SER A 29 4.68 16.42 -9.97
C SER A 29 3.38 16.18 -10.73
N GLU A 30 3.18 16.85 -11.86
CA GLU A 30 1.98 16.67 -12.70
C GLU A 30 1.96 15.28 -13.35
N GLN A 31 3.10 14.79 -13.81
CA GLN A 31 3.22 13.44 -14.35
C GLN A 31 2.92 12.38 -13.27
N LEU A 32 3.42 12.59 -12.04
CA LEU A 32 3.13 11.71 -10.90
C LEU A 32 1.65 11.75 -10.50
N SER A 33 1.03 12.93 -10.46
CA SER A 33 -0.41 13.05 -10.18
C SER A 33 -1.25 12.30 -11.22
N SER A 34 -0.92 12.46 -12.51
CA SER A 34 -1.58 11.72 -13.58
C SER A 34 -1.36 10.21 -13.47
N MET A 35 -0.13 9.77 -13.18
CA MET A 35 0.18 8.35 -12.98
C MET A 35 -0.60 7.77 -11.79
N LYS A 36 -0.74 8.54 -10.70
CA LYS A 36 -1.54 8.15 -9.53
C LYS A 36 -3.01 7.98 -9.91
N GLU A 37 -3.61 8.95 -10.59
CA GLU A 37 -5.01 8.90 -11.02
C GLU A 37 -5.29 7.67 -11.89
N GLU A 38 -4.47 7.45 -12.90
CA GLU A 38 -4.59 6.29 -13.80
C GLU A 38 -4.42 4.97 -13.03
N SER A 39 -3.43 4.90 -12.13
CA SER A 39 -3.22 3.71 -11.29
C SER A 39 -4.44 3.44 -10.42
N MET A 40 -4.97 4.46 -9.75
CA MET A 40 -6.15 4.31 -8.89
C MET A 40 -7.38 3.87 -9.68
N SER A 41 -7.56 4.35 -10.91
CA SER A 41 -8.63 3.87 -11.79
C SER A 41 -8.48 2.38 -12.09
N ILE A 42 -7.27 1.94 -12.48
CA ILE A 42 -6.97 0.52 -12.76
C ILE A 42 -7.28 -0.35 -11.53
N LEU A 43 -6.83 0.07 -10.34
CA LEU A 43 -7.10 -0.68 -9.11
C LEU A 43 -8.59 -0.74 -8.80
N LYS A 44 -9.31 0.38 -8.94
CA LYS A 44 -10.75 0.43 -8.71
C LYS A 44 -11.47 -0.53 -9.63
N ASP A 45 -11.19 -0.47 -10.92
CA ASP A 45 -11.83 -1.31 -11.93
C ASP A 45 -11.53 -2.80 -11.68
N TYR A 46 -10.29 -3.13 -11.32
CA TYR A 46 -9.91 -4.49 -10.95
C TYR A 46 -10.66 -4.97 -9.70
N ILE A 47 -10.71 -4.18 -8.64
CA ILE A 47 -11.43 -4.54 -7.40
C ILE A 47 -12.92 -4.70 -7.71
N THR A 48 -13.56 -3.76 -8.41
CA THR A 48 -14.99 -3.86 -8.72
C THR A 48 -15.31 -5.08 -9.58
N LYS A 49 -14.43 -5.47 -10.50
CA LYS A 49 -14.60 -6.66 -11.34
C LYS A 49 -14.48 -7.98 -10.57
N HIS A 50 -13.53 -8.06 -9.63
CA HIS A 50 -13.16 -9.32 -8.97
C HIS A 50 -13.73 -9.48 -7.57
N ASN A 51 -14.01 -8.38 -6.89
CA ASN A 51 -14.53 -8.33 -5.53
C ASN A 51 -16.06 -8.23 -5.56
N VAL A 52 -16.71 -9.05 -6.39
CA VAL A 52 -18.16 -9.22 -6.37
C VAL A 52 -18.53 -9.56 -4.92
N PRO A 53 -19.41 -8.78 -4.27
CA PRO A 53 -19.82 -9.09 -2.92
C PRO A 53 -20.36 -10.52 -2.93
N ASN A 54 -19.74 -11.40 -2.17
CA ASN A 54 -20.45 -12.61 -1.79
C ASN A 54 -21.66 -12.09 -1.01
N ASP A 55 -22.88 -12.51 -1.36
CA ASP A 55 -24.18 -12.09 -0.78
C ASP A 55 -24.33 -12.60 0.67
N VAL A 56 -23.25 -12.54 1.44
CA VAL A 56 -23.16 -12.91 2.83
C VAL A 56 -23.16 -11.58 3.57
N PRO A 57 -24.27 -11.24 4.25
CA PRO A 57 -24.31 -10.02 5.04
C PRO A 57 -23.18 -10.05 6.06
N ASP A 58 -22.39 -8.96 6.12
CA ASP A 58 -21.44 -8.76 7.21
C ASP A 58 -22.22 -8.89 8.53
N GLU A 59 -21.88 -9.89 9.35
CA GLU A 59 -22.32 -9.90 10.73
C GLU A 59 -21.74 -8.63 11.37
N LEU A 60 -22.63 -7.72 11.77
CA LEU A 60 -22.28 -6.53 12.51
C LEU A 60 -21.45 -6.96 13.72
N VAL A 61 -20.14 -6.71 13.68
CA VAL A 61 -19.29 -6.81 14.88
C VAL A 61 -19.62 -5.60 15.75
N GLU A 62 -20.77 -5.67 16.44
CA GLU A 62 -21.03 -4.86 17.61
C GLU A 62 -20.12 -5.37 18.73
N GLY A 63 -18.94 -4.77 18.87
CA GLY A 63 -18.15 -4.91 20.10
C GLY A 63 -16.66 -5.12 19.91
N SER A 64 -15.91 -4.02 19.74
CA SER A 64 -14.66 -3.79 20.48
C SER A 64 -14.25 -2.34 20.32
N SER A 65 -15.00 -1.48 21.01
CA SER A 65 -14.45 -0.23 21.51
C SER A 65 -13.89 -0.55 22.90
N GLU A 66 -12.63 -0.97 22.98
CA GLU A 66 -11.88 -0.84 24.23
C GLU A 66 -10.63 -0.04 23.90
N ASP A 67 -10.76 1.24 24.21
CA ASP A 67 -9.71 2.22 24.43
C ASP A 67 -8.68 1.62 25.40
N ASP A 68 -7.44 1.41 24.96
CA ASP A 68 -6.31 1.16 25.88
C ASP A 68 -5.16 2.05 25.43
N GLU A 69 -5.02 3.15 26.18
CA GLU A 69 -3.95 4.12 26.13
C GLU A 69 -2.59 3.49 26.53
N GLU A 70 -1.57 3.78 25.74
CA GLU A 70 -0.20 4.10 26.18
C GLU A 70 0.79 3.02 26.76
N GLU A 71 2.03 3.14 26.27
CA GLU A 71 3.33 2.77 26.88
C GLU A 71 3.85 1.31 27.04
N GLU A 72 4.85 0.95 26.21
CA GLU A 72 6.29 0.85 26.57
C GLU A 72 7.08 -0.14 25.65
N PRO A 73 8.32 0.19 25.24
CA PRO A 73 9.16 -0.70 24.45
C PRO A 73 9.88 -1.74 25.32
N LYS A 74 9.70 -3.02 24.97
CA LYS A 74 10.26 -4.21 25.62
C LYS A 74 11.78 -4.13 25.84
N LYS A 75 12.22 -4.14 27.12
CA LYS A 75 13.63 -4.32 27.54
C LYS A 75 14.18 -5.67 27.06
N SER A 76 15.24 -5.61 26.25
CA SER A 76 16.01 -6.76 25.78
C SER A 76 16.93 -7.30 26.88
N ASN A 77 16.61 -8.47 27.41
CA ASN A 77 17.41 -9.14 28.44
C ASN A 77 18.33 -10.19 27.80
N ILE A 78 19.54 -9.79 27.39
CA ILE A 78 20.58 -10.73 26.95
C ILE A 78 21.80 -10.57 27.85
N LYS A 79 21.95 -11.50 28.81
CA LYS A 79 23.15 -11.65 29.64
C LYS A 79 24.30 -12.24 28.82
N PRO A 80 25.56 -11.81 29.03
CA PRO A 80 26.71 -12.69 28.86
C PRO A 80 27.46 -12.97 30.18
N LYS A 81 28.14 -14.11 30.16
CA LYS A 81 28.69 -14.89 31.27
C LYS A 81 29.86 -14.21 32.01
N LYS A 82 29.98 -14.52 33.31
CA LYS A 82 31.13 -14.22 34.20
C LYS A 82 32.46 -14.66 33.59
N ALA A 83 33.50 -13.83 33.73
CA ALA A 83 34.89 -14.26 33.82
C ALA A 83 35.54 -13.56 35.03
N LYS A 84 36.26 -14.36 35.81
CA LYS A 84 36.95 -14.03 37.08
C LYS A 84 38.44 -13.97 36.74
N ILE A 85 39.17 -12.94 37.15
CA ILE A 85 40.64 -12.96 37.11
C ILE A 85 41.14 -12.29 38.40
N ASN A 86 42.14 -12.95 39.01
CA ASN A 86 42.73 -12.77 40.33
C ASN A 86 43.18 -11.35 40.68
#